data_AF-A0A142WUE4-F1
#
_entry.id   AF-A0A142WUE4-F1
#
_cell.length_a   1.000
_cell.length_b   1.000
_cell.length_c   1.000
_cell.angle_alpha   90.00
_cell.angle_beta   90.00
_cell.angle_gamma   90.00
#
_symmetry.space_group_name_H-M   'P 1'
#
loop_
_entity.id
_entity.type
_entity.pdbx_description
1 polymer ?
#
loop_
_entity_poly.entity_id
_entity_poly.type
_entity_poly.pdbx_seq_one_letter_code
_entity_poly.pdbx_strand_id
1 'polypeptide(L)'
;MSDLIRASVSYTNRAYRVYGVPFANHADGRIFVIEYDDSPHAPHQSNSDQKYYYRVGHSSAPAPHFYVDLLSKRMTHAIVEVDRIRYSSGHCVQEADAVRIHYTVAIEGQNRSVQAATHGGIHFSSIDSHWRVVTGEGETLVGSGSVSGRRTPLLPKQSFSDRFELYGRIPLDANGNVAAAANALFEALKIRCEGISQNHAGNEYVLAPHNDPVNNEAYYEPVRGRR
;
A
#
# COMPACT_ATOMS: atom_id res chain seq x y z
N MET A 1 6.80 -44.22 5.85
CA MET A 1 5.49 -43.76 5.35
C MET A 1 5.74 -42.91 4.12
N SER A 2 5.53 -43.49 2.95
CA SER A 2 5.71 -42.85 1.64
C SER A 2 4.58 -41.86 1.37
N ASP A 3 4.91 -40.69 0.83
CA ASP A 3 3.97 -39.63 0.46
C ASP A 3 2.80 -40.21 -0.38
N LEU A 4 1.57 -40.09 0.14
CA LEU A 4 0.36 -40.62 -0.50
C LEU A 4 0.05 -39.90 -1.84
N ILE A 5 0.71 -38.77 -2.08
CA ILE A 5 0.62 -37.96 -3.30
C ILE A 5 2.04 -37.87 -3.84
N ARG A 6 2.32 -38.54 -4.97
CA ARG A 6 3.55 -38.27 -5.74
C ARG A 6 3.67 -36.76 -5.91
N ALA A 7 4.85 -36.19 -5.66
CA ALA A 7 5.10 -34.77 -5.89
C ALA A 7 4.76 -34.43 -7.35
N SER A 8 3.56 -33.89 -7.57
CA SER A 8 3.05 -33.49 -8.89
C SER A 8 3.63 -32.15 -9.33
N VAL A 9 4.29 -31.46 -8.41
CA VAL A 9 4.92 -30.16 -8.59
C VAL A 9 6.34 -30.14 -8.04
N SER A 10 7.15 -29.20 -8.52
CA SER A 10 8.59 -29.08 -8.25
C SER A 10 8.95 -28.91 -6.77
N TYR A 11 8.08 -28.25 -5.98
CA TYR A 11 8.18 -28.15 -4.52
C TYR A 11 6.91 -28.68 -3.87
N THR A 12 7.03 -29.62 -2.93
CA THR A 12 5.87 -30.14 -2.19
C THR A 12 5.27 -29.03 -1.33
N ASN A 13 4.07 -28.54 -1.69
CA ASN A 13 3.34 -27.61 -0.84
C ASN A 13 2.91 -28.32 0.45
N ARG A 14 3.37 -27.83 1.60
CA ARG A 14 3.02 -28.36 2.94
C ARG A 14 1.99 -27.49 3.68
N ALA A 15 1.62 -26.34 3.11
CA ALA A 15 0.65 -25.41 3.68
C ALA A 15 -0.77 -25.78 3.20
N TYR A 16 -1.30 -26.88 3.74
CA TYR A 16 -2.67 -27.30 3.49
C TYR A 16 -3.29 -27.93 4.73
N ARG A 17 -4.62 -27.90 4.78
CA ARG A 17 -5.45 -28.54 5.81
C ARG A 17 -6.39 -29.52 5.15
N VAL A 18 -6.58 -30.67 5.78
CA VAL A 18 -7.49 -31.71 5.27
C VAL A 18 -8.66 -31.84 6.22
N TYR A 19 -9.86 -31.64 5.71
CA TYR A 19 -11.12 -31.79 6.43
C TYR A 19 -11.85 -33.03 5.92
N GLY A 20 -12.24 -33.92 6.83
CA GLY A 20 -13.13 -35.04 6.52
C GLY A 20 -14.58 -34.61 6.74
N VAL A 21 -15.35 -34.50 5.67
CA VAL A 21 -16.78 -34.18 5.71
C VAL A 21 -17.57 -35.48 5.53
N PRO A 22 -18.46 -35.86 6.46
CA PRO A 22 -19.27 -37.05 6.32
C PRO A 22 -20.15 -36.93 5.06
N PHE A 23 -20.18 -37.99 4.25
CA PHE A 23 -21.05 -38.03 3.08
C PHE A 23 -22.45 -38.45 3.52
N ALA A 24 -23.41 -37.54 3.39
CA ALA A 24 -24.79 -37.83 3.77
C ALA A 24 -25.26 -39.12 3.08
N ASN A 25 -25.81 -40.05 3.86
CA ASN A 25 -26.31 -41.37 3.45
C ASN A 25 -25.26 -42.47 3.19
N HIS A 26 -23.98 -42.27 3.56
CA HIS A 26 -23.00 -43.35 3.65
C HIS A 26 -22.31 -43.35 5.01
N ALA A 27 -22.59 -44.37 5.83
CA ALA A 27 -22.06 -44.49 7.20
C ALA A 27 -20.51 -44.44 7.26
N ASP A 28 -19.85 -44.98 6.23
CA ASP A 28 -18.38 -45.02 6.11
C ASP A 28 -17.83 -44.05 5.05
N GLY A 29 -18.70 -43.33 4.35
CA GLY A 29 -18.34 -42.43 3.27
C GLY A 29 -17.85 -41.08 3.81
N ARG A 30 -16.64 -40.67 3.41
CA ARG A 30 -16.10 -39.34 3.74
C ARG A 30 -15.67 -38.64 2.47
N ILE A 31 -16.05 -37.37 2.34
CA ILE A 31 -15.46 -36.43 1.39
C ILE A 31 -14.27 -35.78 2.09
N PHE A 32 -13.12 -35.75 1.43
CA PHE A 32 -11.98 -35.01 1.92
C PHE A 32 -11.91 -33.66 1.21
N VAL A 33 -12.02 -32.57 1.97
CA VAL A 33 -11.79 -31.21 1.49
C VAL A 33 -10.35 -30.85 1.85
N ILE A 34 -9.54 -30.54 0.85
CA ILE A 34 -8.17 -30.08 1.05
C ILE A 34 -8.15 -28.57 0.80
N GLU A 35 -8.01 -27.81 1.87
CA GLU A 35 -7.81 -26.36 1.82
C GLU A 35 -6.32 -26.08 1.69
N TYR A 36 -5.92 -25.29 0.69
CA TYR A 36 -4.54 -24.87 0.50
C TYR A 36 -4.41 -23.41 0.93
N ASP A 37 -3.44 -23.14 1.81
CA ASP A 37 -3.02 -21.78 2.14
C ASP A 37 -2.08 -21.24 1.04
N ASP A 38 -1.93 -19.91 1.00
CA ASP A 38 -0.96 -19.27 0.12
C ASP A 38 0.45 -19.79 0.41
N SER A 39 1.08 -20.39 -0.60
CA SER A 39 2.42 -20.96 -0.46
C SER A 39 3.49 -19.87 -0.60
N PRO A 40 4.46 -19.77 0.34
CA PRO A 40 5.58 -18.84 0.21
C PRO A 40 6.54 -19.20 -0.94
N HIS A 41 6.49 -20.43 -1.44
CA HIS A 41 7.31 -20.95 -2.54
C HIS A 41 6.61 -20.93 -3.90
N ALA A 42 5.47 -20.24 -4.03
CA ALA A 42 4.89 -20.01 -5.34
C ALA A 42 5.84 -19.15 -6.20
N PRO A 43 5.95 -19.39 -7.53
CA PRO A 43 5.13 -20.30 -8.34
C PRO A 43 5.61 -21.76 -8.33
N HIS A 44 4.66 -22.71 -8.35
CA HIS A 44 4.93 -24.16 -8.43
C HIS A 44 4.86 -24.65 -9.88
N GLN A 45 5.88 -25.38 -10.34
CA GLN A 45 5.91 -25.95 -11.69
C GLN A 45 5.45 -27.40 -11.66
N SER A 46 4.60 -27.81 -12.59
CA SER A 46 4.17 -29.20 -12.74
C SER A 46 5.33 -30.09 -13.18
N ASN A 47 5.54 -31.21 -12.49
CA ASN A 47 6.63 -32.14 -12.82
C ASN A 47 6.37 -32.92 -14.11
N SER A 48 5.10 -33.15 -14.48
CA SER A 48 4.75 -34.00 -15.63
C SER A 48 4.97 -33.31 -16.97
N ASP A 49 4.75 -32.01 -17.05
CA ASP A 49 4.78 -31.25 -18.31
C ASP A 49 5.58 -29.95 -18.22
N GLN A 50 6.22 -29.69 -17.07
CA GLN A 50 7.09 -28.54 -16.84
C GLN A 50 6.40 -27.18 -17.07
N LYS A 51 5.08 -27.12 -16.86
CA LYS A 51 4.29 -25.89 -16.98
C LYS A 51 3.83 -25.37 -15.62
N TYR A 52 3.61 -24.08 -15.56
CA TYR A 52 2.92 -23.42 -14.47
C TYR A 52 1.43 -23.39 -14.77
N TYR A 53 0.61 -23.41 -13.74
CA TYR A 53 -0.85 -23.40 -13.88
C TYR A 53 -1.45 -22.35 -12.97
N TYR A 54 -2.56 -21.76 -13.40
CA TYR A 54 -3.40 -20.89 -12.59
C TYR A 54 -4.85 -21.34 -12.67
N ARG A 55 -5.64 -20.98 -11.66
CA ARG A 55 -7.04 -21.38 -11.58
C ARG A 55 -7.92 -20.39 -12.34
N VAL A 56 -8.71 -20.91 -13.28
CA VAL A 56 -9.72 -20.17 -14.03
C VAL A 56 -11.08 -20.82 -13.75
N GLY A 57 -11.86 -20.18 -12.87
CA GLY A 57 -13.12 -20.73 -12.38
C GLY A 57 -12.93 -22.11 -11.74
N HIS A 58 -13.52 -23.13 -12.35
CA HIS A 58 -13.48 -24.52 -11.89
C HIS A 58 -12.38 -25.38 -12.54
N SER A 59 -11.50 -24.78 -13.35
CA SER A 59 -10.47 -25.50 -14.11
C SER A 59 -9.07 -24.91 -13.91
N SER A 60 -8.04 -25.71 -14.19
CA SER A 60 -6.65 -25.26 -14.22
C SER A 60 -6.23 -25.02 -15.67
N ALA A 61 -5.70 -23.82 -15.94
CA ALA A 61 -5.16 -23.47 -17.25
C ALA A 61 -3.65 -23.24 -17.16
N PRO A 62 -2.86 -23.60 -18.19
CA PRO A 62 -1.45 -23.26 -18.24
C PRO A 62 -1.26 -21.74 -18.10
N ALA A 63 -0.41 -21.32 -17.17
CA ALA A 63 -0.08 -19.93 -16.95
C ALA A 63 0.82 -19.43 -18.09
N PRO A 64 0.47 -18.32 -18.76
CA PRO A 64 1.37 -17.65 -19.68
C PRO A 64 2.67 -17.25 -18.98
N HIS A 65 3.80 -17.27 -19.72
CA HIS A 65 5.13 -16.92 -19.21
C HIS A 65 5.15 -15.58 -18.45
N PHE A 66 4.40 -14.59 -18.95
CA PHE A 66 4.24 -13.29 -18.31
C PHE A 66 3.80 -13.36 -16.84
N TYR A 67 2.87 -14.27 -16.50
CA TYR A 67 2.40 -14.42 -15.11
C TYR A 67 3.44 -15.07 -14.22
N VAL A 68 4.20 -16.01 -14.77
CA VAL A 68 5.32 -16.66 -14.07
C VAL A 68 6.42 -15.64 -13.80
N ASP A 69 6.75 -14.81 -14.79
CA ASP A 69 7.69 -13.71 -14.64
C ASP A 69 7.21 -12.72 -13.58
N LEU A 70 5.93 -12.36 -13.56
CA LEU A 70 5.38 -11.46 -12.53
C LEU A 70 5.49 -12.06 -11.12
N LEU A 71 5.22 -13.36 -10.96
CA LEU A 71 5.32 -14.05 -9.68
C LEU A 71 6.77 -14.19 -9.22
N SER A 72 7.69 -14.53 -10.13
CA SER A 72 9.13 -14.54 -9.87
C SER A 72 9.64 -13.13 -9.55
N LYS A 73 9.11 -12.10 -10.23
CA LYS A 73 9.42 -10.70 -9.97
C LYS A 73 8.83 -10.16 -8.66
N ARG A 74 7.75 -10.75 -8.12
CA ARG A 74 7.30 -10.42 -6.75
C ARG A 74 8.37 -10.72 -5.69
N MET A 75 9.30 -11.65 -5.96
CA MET A 75 10.43 -11.90 -5.07
C MET A 75 11.55 -10.86 -5.22
N THR A 76 11.67 -10.22 -6.39
CA THR A 76 12.76 -9.25 -6.69
C THR A 76 12.33 -7.80 -6.57
N HIS A 77 11.04 -7.49 -6.67
CA HIS A 77 10.53 -6.13 -6.57
C HIS A 77 10.26 -5.80 -5.11
N ALA A 78 10.80 -4.67 -4.67
CA ALA A 78 10.48 -4.19 -3.35
C ALA A 78 9.07 -3.58 -3.32
N ILE A 79 8.19 -4.08 -2.47
CA ILE A 79 6.82 -3.58 -2.26
C ILE A 79 6.83 -2.74 -1.00
N VAL A 80 6.65 -1.43 -1.15
CA VAL A 80 6.49 -0.48 -0.03
C VAL A 80 5.01 -0.15 0.08
N GLU A 81 4.38 -0.56 1.19
CA GLU A 81 2.99 -0.24 1.47
C GLU A 81 2.90 0.76 2.61
N VAL A 82 1.91 1.65 2.50
CA VAL A 82 1.54 2.56 3.58
C VAL A 82 0.46 1.88 4.42
N ASP A 83 0.75 1.69 5.69
CA ASP A 83 -0.16 1.03 6.63
C ASP A 83 -1.07 2.04 7.32
N ARG A 84 -0.54 3.23 7.63
CA ARG A 84 -1.28 4.27 8.35
C ARG A 84 -0.74 5.66 8.00
N ILE A 85 -1.65 6.62 7.95
CA ILE A 85 -1.31 8.04 7.83
C ILE A 85 -2.03 8.78 8.95
N ARG A 86 -1.32 9.66 9.64
CA ARG A 86 -1.83 10.56 10.68
C ARG A 86 -1.49 11.98 10.29
N TYR A 87 -2.35 12.92 10.61
CA TYR A 87 -2.00 14.34 10.56
C TYR A 87 -2.41 15.02 11.85
N SER A 88 -1.66 16.05 12.22
CA SER A 88 -2.05 16.95 13.29
C SER A 88 -2.10 18.36 12.72
N SER A 89 -3.20 19.06 12.97
CA SER A 89 -3.28 20.49 12.72
C SER A 89 -2.19 21.17 13.52
N GLY A 90 -1.32 21.89 12.81
CA GLY A 90 -0.30 22.73 13.44
C GLY A 90 -0.90 24.09 13.80
N HIS A 91 -0.26 25.13 13.28
CA HIS A 91 -0.57 26.53 13.56
C HIS A 91 -1.10 27.22 12.30
N CYS A 92 -2.04 28.14 12.50
CA CYS A 92 -2.55 29.04 11.48
C CYS A 92 -1.92 30.42 11.69
N VAL A 93 -1.29 30.97 10.66
CA VAL A 93 -0.67 32.30 10.70
C VAL A 93 -1.38 33.18 9.69
N GLN A 94 -1.92 34.29 10.18
CA GLN A 94 -2.44 35.35 9.32
C GLN A 94 -1.27 36.17 8.76
N GLU A 95 -1.25 36.35 7.45
CA GLU A 95 -0.39 37.29 6.73
C GLU A 95 -1.20 38.52 6.31
N ALA A 96 -0.53 39.51 5.70
CA ALA A 96 -1.20 40.73 5.25
C ALA A 96 -2.32 40.49 4.22
N ASP A 97 -2.15 39.49 3.35
CA ASP A 97 -3.03 39.20 2.21
C ASP A 97 -3.53 37.74 2.18
N ALA A 98 -3.10 36.90 3.13
CA ALA A 98 -3.28 35.47 3.06
C ALA A 98 -3.34 34.81 4.44
N VAL A 99 -3.79 33.56 4.45
CA VAL A 99 -3.67 32.66 5.58
C VAL A 99 -2.70 31.54 5.21
N ARG A 100 -1.72 31.29 6.08
CA ARG A 100 -0.84 30.12 6.00
C ARG A 100 -1.24 29.12 7.08
N ILE A 101 -1.45 27.87 6.68
CA ILE A 101 -1.67 26.77 7.63
C ILE A 101 -0.52 25.77 7.55
N HIS A 102 -0.10 25.30 8.71
CA HIS A 102 0.88 24.24 8.87
C HIS A 102 0.21 22.96 9.38
N TYR A 103 0.47 21.82 8.73
CA TYR A 103 0.10 20.50 9.23
C TYR A 103 1.32 19.61 9.29
N THR A 104 1.42 18.81 10.34
CA THR A 104 2.39 17.72 10.39
C THR A 104 1.70 16.43 9.98
N VAL A 105 2.25 15.70 9.02
CA VAL A 105 1.77 14.40 8.55
C VAL A 105 2.79 13.33 8.92
N ALA A 106 2.35 12.32 9.66
CA ALA A 106 3.13 11.14 9.95
C ALA A 106 2.61 9.96 9.10
N ILE A 107 3.51 9.30 8.38
CA ILE A 107 3.19 8.12 7.57
C ILE A 107 3.93 6.93 8.15
N GLU A 108 3.20 5.87 8.43
CA GLU A 108 3.70 4.58 8.87
C GLU A 108 3.46 3.56 7.75
N GLY A 109 4.44 2.71 7.51
CA GLY A 109 4.34 1.69 6.47
C GLY A 109 5.35 0.57 6.65
N GLN A 110 5.42 -0.29 5.65
CA GLN A 110 6.31 -1.45 5.68
C GLN A 110 6.80 -1.82 4.29
N ASN A 111 8.04 -2.28 4.21
CA ASN A 111 8.49 -3.07 3.08
C ASN A 111 7.90 -4.48 3.20
N ARG A 112 6.84 -4.77 2.44
CA ARG A 112 6.16 -6.07 2.48
C ARG A 112 6.87 -7.18 1.72
N SER A 113 7.97 -6.85 1.04
CA SER A 113 8.79 -7.82 0.30
C SER A 113 9.35 -8.89 1.22
N VAL A 114 9.56 -10.07 0.64
CA VAL A 114 10.17 -11.20 1.35
C VAL A 114 11.70 -11.11 1.33
N GLN A 115 12.30 -10.62 0.22
CA GLN A 115 13.76 -10.69 0.03
C GLN A 115 14.39 -9.38 -0.49
N ALA A 116 13.60 -8.44 -1.03
CA ALA A 116 14.14 -7.22 -1.62
C ALA A 116 14.23 -6.08 -0.58
N ALA A 117 15.44 -5.58 -0.34
CA ALA A 117 15.65 -4.28 0.31
C ALA A 117 15.48 -3.15 -0.71
N THR A 118 15.12 -1.94 -0.27
CA THR A 118 14.97 -0.80 -1.19
C THR A 118 15.22 0.55 -0.54
N HIS A 119 15.73 1.51 -1.32
CA HIS A 119 15.75 2.93 -0.95
C HIS A 119 14.40 3.60 -1.22
N GLY A 120 13.32 2.86 -0.94
CA GLY A 120 11.96 3.30 -1.18
C GLY A 120 11.57 4.49 -0.32
N GLY A 121 10.43 5.07 -0.64
CA GLY A 121 10.00 6.33 -0.09
C GLY A 121 8.51 6.53 -0.18
N ILE A 122 8.08 7.72 0.23
CA ILE A 122 6.73 8.19 -0.04
C ILE A 122 6.80 9.18 -1.20
N HIS A 123 6.06 8.88 -2.26
CA HIS A 123 5.81 9.83 -3.32
C HIS A 123 4.59 10.66 -2.95
N PHE A 124 4.71 11.99 -3.00
CA PHE A 124 3.62 12.94 -2.86
C PHE A 124 3.35 13.62 -4.19
N SER A 125 2.10 13.71 -4.60
CA SER A 125 1.71 14.63 -5.67
C SER A 125 0.56 15.51 -5.21
N SER A 126 0.77 16.82 -5.30
CA SER A 126 -0.31 17.75 -5.02
C SER A 126 -1.30 17.72 -6.17
N ILE A 127 -2.59 17.58 -5.85
CA ILE A 127 -3.66 17.74 -6.85
C ILE A 127 -3.93 19.23 -7.10
N ASP A 128 -3.48 20.11 -6.18
CA ASP A 128 -3.77 21.55 -6.23
C ASP A 128 -2.52 22.43 -5.97
N SER A 129 -2.53 23.67 -6.45
CA SER A 129 -1.41 24.63 -6.39
C SER A 129 -1.21 25.30 -5.02
N HIS A 130 -2.18 25.16 -4.12
CA HIS A 130 -2.20 25.85 -2.82
C HIS A 130 -1.35 25.17 -1.73
N TRP A 131 -0.91 23.94 -1.98
CA TRP A 131 -0.22 23.11 -0.99
C TRP A 131 1.24 22.88 -1.36
N ARG A 132 2.09 22.93 -0.34
CA ARG A 132 3.51 22.60 -0.42
C ARG A 132 3.83 21.54 0.61
N VAL A 133 4.62 20.56 0.21
CA VAL A 133 5.14 19.53 1.11
C VAL A 133 6.58 19.91 1.43
N VAL A 134 6.96 19.81 2.69
CA VAL A 134 8.35 19.93 3.14
C VAL A 134 8.72 18.61 3.79
N THR A 135 9.78 17.99 3.26
CA THR A 135 10.30 16.74 3.81
C THR A 135 11.15 17.03 5.04
N GLY A 136 11.42 16.02 5.88
CA GLY A 136 12.33 16.15 7.02
C GLY A 136 13.75 16.59 6.66
N GLU A 137 14.13 16.56 5.37
CA GLU A 137 15.41 17.06 4.87
C GLU A 137 15.38 18.56 4.50
N GLY A 138 14.23 19.23 4.68
CA GLY A 138 14.05 20.66 4.39
C GLY A 138 13.75 20.97 2.92
N GLU A 139 13.60 19.95 2.07
CA GLU A 139 13.24 20.13 0.67
C GLU A 139 11.80 20.63 0.57
N THR A 140 11.61 21.83 0.02
CA THR A 140 10.29 22.45 -0.18
C THR A 140 9.77 22.16 -1.58
N LEU A 141 8.56 21.65 -1.67
CA LEU A 141 8.02 21.11 -2.91
C LEU A 141 6.81 21.93 -3.34
N VAL A 142 6.87 22.46 -4.55
CA VAL A 142 5.82 23.27 -5.16
C VAL A 142 5.33 22.55 -6.41
N GLY A 143 4.11 22.02 -6.39
CA GLY A 143 3.50 21.38 -7.56
C GLY A 143 3.58 19.84 -7.60
N SER A 144 3.70 19.28 -8.82
CA SER A 144 3.52 17.85 -9.12
C SER A 144 4.75 17.00 -8.82
N GLY A 145 4.66 16.21 -7.77
CA GLY A 145 5.52 15.04 -7.54
C GLY A 145 6.76 15.33 -6.69
N SER A 146 6.88 14.66 -5.56
CA SER A 146 8.12 14.57 -4.80
C SER A 146 8.27 13.22 -4.16
N VAL A 147 9.48 12.70 -4.18
CA VAL A 147 9.86 11.44 -3.56
C VAL A 147 10.66 11.77 -2.32
N SER A 148 10.10 11.52 -1.13
CA SER A 148 10.96 11.42 0.05
C SER A 148 11.65 10.07 0.02
N GLY A 149 12.86 10.04 -0.54
CA GLY A 149 13.71 8.86 -0.51
C GLY A 149 14.34 8.69 0.87
N ARG A 150 14.24 7.51 1.47
CA ARG A 150 15.02 7.22 2.68
C ARG A 150 16.50 7.08 2.30
N ARG A 151 17.39 7.72 3.08
CA ARG A 151 18.85 7.52 2.97
C ARG A 151 19.28 6.11 3.36
N THR A 152 18.54 5.48 4.27
CA THR A 152 18.80 4.12 4.70
C THR A 152 17.88 3.16 3.94
N PRO A 153 18.41 2.07 3.36
CA PRO A 153 17.59 1.04 2.73
C PRO A 153 16.59 0.45 3.73
N LEU A 154 15.35 0.30 3.29
CA LEU A 154 14.29 -0.40 4.00
C LEU A 154 14.42 -1.90 3.72
N LEU A 155 14.79 -2.68 4.73
CA LEU A 155 14.99 -4.12 4.64
C LEU A 155 13.64 -4.87 4.47
N PRO A 156 13.66 -6.12 4.00
CA PRO A 156 12.44 -6.94 3.92
C PRO A 156 11.72 -7.01 5.28
N LYS A 157 10.40 -6.85 5.25
CA LYS A 157 9.52 -6.82 6.43
C LYS A 157 9.82 -5.69 7.43
N GLN A 158 10.72 -4.76 7.12
CA GLN A 158 10.99 -3.64 8.00
C GLN A 158 9.87 -2.60 7.91
N SER A 159 9.36 -2.21 9.07
CA SER A 159 8.43 -1.10 9.21
C SER A 159 9.17 0.22 9.24
N PHE A 160 8.45 1.28 8.88
CA PHE A 160 8.97 2.62 8.92
C PHE A 160 7.95 3.64 9.42
N SER A 161 8.48 4.78 9.86
CA SER A 161 7.71 5.98 10.15
C SER A 161 8.48 7.18 9.63
N ASP A 162 7.80 8.00 8.83
CA ASP A 162 8.31 9.28 8.34
C ASP A 162 7.36 10.40 8.72
N ARG A 163 7.91 11.62 8.84
CA ARG A 163 7.16 12.84 9.14
C ARG A 163 7.42 13.89 8.07
N PHE A 164 6.36 14.58 7.70
CA PHE A 164 6.32 15.59 6.66
C PHE A 164 5.58 16.81 7.18
N GLU A 165 6.00 17.98 6.76
CA GLU A 165 5.28 19.22 7.04
C GLU A 165 4.54 19.65 5.77
N LEU A 166 3.26 19.96 5.89
CA LEU A 166 2.41 20.48 4.83
C LEU A 166 2.12 21.95 5.09
N TYR A 167 2.33 22.78 4.08
CA TYR A 167 2.05 24.20 4.11
C TYR A 167 1.00 24.54 3.06
N GLY A 168 -0.16 24.99 3.52
CA GLY A 168 -1.19 25.56 2.66
C GLY A 168 -1.12 27.08 2.71
N ARG A 169 -1.30 27.75 1.57
CA ARG A 169 -1.49 29.22 1.52
C ARG A 169 -2.68 29.57 0.64
N ILE A 170 -3.63 30.31 1.21
CA ILE A 170 -4.80 30.83 0.48
C ILE A 170 -4.93 32.34 0.70
N PRO A 171 -5.30 33.14 -0.32
CA PRO A 171 -5.63 34.54 -0.13
C PRO A 171 -6.79 34.73 0.86
N LEU A 172 -6.79 35.86 1.58
CA LEU A 172 -7.96 36.25 2.37
C LEU A 172 -9.14 36.59 1.45
N ASP A 173 -10.36 36.30 1.92
CA ASP A 173 -11.56 36.75 1.23
C ASP A 173 -11.71 38.29 1.32
N ALA A 174 -12.66 38.86 0.59
CA ALA A 174 -12.90 40.31 0.58
C ALA A 174 -13.24 40.88 1.97
N ASN A 175 -13.60 40.02 2.93
CA ASN A 175 -13.95 40.39 4.30
C ASN A 175 -12.79 40.16 5.29
N GLY A 176 -11.65 39.63 4.84
CA GLY A 176 -10.51 39.30 5.69
C GLY A 176 -10.78 38.16 6.67
N ASN A 177 -11.77 37.28 6.41
CA ASN A 177 -12.16 36.24 7.37
C ASN A 177 -11.17 35.06 7.35
N VAL A 178 -10.26 35.07 8.32
CA VAL A 178 -9.23 34.03 8.50
C VAL A 178 -9.83 32.65 8.71
N ALA A 179 -10.90 32.52 9.49
CA ALA A 179 -11.49 31.22 9.82
C ALA A 179 -12.16 30.57 8.60
N ALA A 180 -12.88 31.36 7.80
CA ALA A 180 -13.48 30.89 6.57
C ALA A 180 -12.42 30.48 5.53
N ALA A 181 -11.38 31.32 5.37
CA ALA A 181 -10.25 31.01 4.49
C ALA A 181 -9.51 29.74 4.94
N ALA A 182 -9.30 29.57 6.26
CA ALA A 182 -8.61 28.40 6.79
C ALA A 182 -9.40 27.10 6.58
N ASN A 183 -10.72 27.15 6.82
CA ASN A 183 -11.60 26.01 6.56
C ASN A 183 -11.65 25.66 5.07
N ALA A 184 -11.77 26.65 4.19
CA ALA A 184 -11.77 26.43 2.74
C ALA A 184 -10.44 25.82 2.26
N LEU A 185 -9.31 26.27 2.79
CA LEU A 185 -8.00 25.69 2.50
C LEU A 185 -7.92 24.23 2.96
N PHE A 186 -8.39 23.93 4.17
CA PHE A 186 -8.45 22.56 4.68
C PHE A 186 -9.36 21.67 3.82
N GLU A 187 -10.57 22.12 3.48
CA GLU A 187 -11.50 21.44 2.54
C GLU A 187 -10.88 21.17 1.16
N ALA A 188 -9.97 22.03 0.73
CA ALA A 188 -9.22 21.88 -0.52
C ALA A 188 -8.00 20.95 -0.41
N LEU A 189 -7.66 20.43 0.79
CA LEU A 189 -6.55 19.49 0.95
C LEU A 189 -6.84 18.21 0.16
N LYS A 190 -6.09 18.04 -0.93
CA LYS A 190 -6.11 16.86 -1.80
C LYS A 190 -4.68 16.52 -2.17
N ILE A 191 -4.03 15.74 -1.31
CA ILE A 191 -2.66 15.30 -1.55
C ILE A 191 -2.68 13.80 -1.80
N ARG A 192 -2.11 13.39 -2.93
CA ARG A 192 -1.90 11.97 -3.22
C ARG A 192 -0.59 11.56 -2.58
N CYS A 193 -0.60 10.42 -1.89
CA CYS A 193 0.62 9.75 -1.50
C CYS A 193 0.59 8.26 -1.79
N GLU A 194 1.73 7.71 -2.16
CA GLU A 194 1.91 6.29 -2.43
C GLU A 194 3.31 5.85 -1.99
N GLY A 195 3.41 4.61 -1.51
CA GLY A 195 4.72 4.00 -1.25
C GLY A 195 5.41 3.67 -2.56
N ILE A 196 6.65 4.08 -2.74
CA ILE A 196 7.41 3.79 -3.97
C ILE A 196 8.70 3.04 -3.68
N SER A 197 9.11 2.23 -4.63
CA SER A 197 10.40 1.58 -4.68
C SER A 197 10.98 1.71 -6.09
N GLN A 198 12.20 1.20 -6.30
CA GLN A 198 12.86 1.23 -7.62
C GLN A 198 11.98 0.67 -8.75
N ASN A 199 11.10 -0.30 -8.47
CA ASN A 199 10.32 -1.02 -9.48
C ASN A 199 8.84 -1.22 -9.09
N HIS A 200 8.31 -0.43 -8.16
CA HIS A 200 6.93 -0.56 -7.68
C HIS A 200 6.38 0.78 -7.19
N ALA A 201 5.15 1.09 -7.59
CA ALA A 201 4.30 2.08 -6.94
C ALA A 201 3.18 1.32 -6.20
N GLY A 202 3.02 1.63 -4.92
CA GLY A 202 2.06 1.04 -4.02
C GLY A 202 0.65 1.59 -4.23
N ASN A 203 -0.22 1.36 -3.26
CA ASN A 203 -1.57 1.93 -3.32
C ASN A 203 -1.52 3.45 -3.19
N GLU A 204 -2.41 4.11 -3.92
CA GLU A 204 -2.63 5.54 -3.81
C GLU A 204 -3.57 5.85 -2.63
N TYR A 205 -3.19 6.85 -1.84
CA TYR A 205 -3.99 7.40 -0.76
C TYR A 205 -4.21 8.88 -1.03
N VAL A 206 -5.44 9.36 -0.83
CA VAL A 206 -5.76 10.79 -0.93
C VAL A 206 -5.97 11.33 0.47
N LEU A 207 -5.09 12.22 0.90
CA LEU A 207 -5.28 13.03 2.10
C LEU A 207 -6.41 14.01 1.82
N ALA A 208 -7.51 13.83 2.55
CA ALA A 208 -8.68 14.68 2.56
C ALA A 208 -9.13 14.90 4.02
N PRO A 209 -9.77 16.03 4.33
CA PRO A 209 -10.34 16.29 5.65
C PRO A 209 -11.29 15.18 6.08
N HIS A 210 -10.99 14.54 7.21
CA HIS A 210 -11.98 13.74 7.90
C HIS A 210 -12.51 14.54 9.10
N ASN A 211 -13.82 14.77 9.14
CA ASN A 211 -14.53 15.30 10.31
C ASN A 211 -14.64 14.19 11.37
N ASP A 212 -13.53 13.80 12.01
CA ASP A 212 -13.60 13.07 13.28
C ASP A 212 -13.21 14.03 14.43
N PRO A 213 -14.20 14.55 15.19
CA PRO A 213 -13.98 15.56 16.21
C PRO A 213 -13.27 15.02 17.46
N VAL A 214 -13.01 13.71 17.57
CA VAL A 214 -12.53 13.11 18.83
C VAL A 214 -11.02 12.85 18.84
N ASN A 215 -10.39 12.56 17.70
CA ASN A 215 -9.01 12.04 17.72
C ASN A 215 -8.00 12.72 16.79
N ASN A 216 -8.38 13.66 15.91
CA ASN A 216 -7.49 14.14 14.83
C ASN A 216 -6.82 12.99 14.03
N GLU A 217 -7.36 11.77 14.11
CA GLU A 217 -6.90 10.61 13.36
C GLU A 217 -7.85 10.42 12.18
N ALA A 218 -7.41 10.73 10.96
CA ALA A 218 -8.14 10.32 9.79
C ALA A 218 -7.78 8.88 9.43
N TYR A 219 -8.79 8.04 9.31
CA TYR A 219 -8.66 6.73 8.69
C TYR A 219 -8.84 6.91 7.19
N TYR A 220 -7.86 6.47 6.41
CA TYR A 220 -7.92 6.53 4.96
C TYR A 220 -8.26 5.16 4.41
N GLU A 221 -9.27 5.13 3.54
CA GLU A 221 -9.48 3.98 2.67
C GLU A 221 -8.51 4.10 1.48
N PRO A 222 -7.73 3.05 1.16
CA PRO A 222 -6.92 3.05 -0.05
C PRO A 222 -7.84 3.28 -1.25
N VAL A 223 -7.44 4.17 -2.17
CA VAL A 223 -8.19 4.39 -3.41
C VAL A 223 -8.14 3.10 -4.21
N ARG A 224 -9.22 2.31 -4.16
CA ARG A 224 -9.31 1.06 -4.91
C ARG A 224 -9.45 1.36 -6.41
N GLY A 225 -8.33 1.47 -7.13
CA GLY A 225 -8.25 1.48 -8.59
C GLY A 225 -7.06 2.33 -9.08
N ARG A 226 -6.22 1.91 -10.02
CA ARG A 226 -6.30 0.89 -11.07
C ARG A 226 -5.05 -0.01 -11.02
N ARG A 227 -5.25 -1.33 -11.16
CA ARG A 227 -4.19 -2.24 -11.64
C ARG A 227 -4.13 -2.17 -13.17
#